data_AF-A0AAD9G9G7-F1
#
_entry.id   AF-A0AAD9G9G7-F1
#
_cell.length_a   1.000
_cell.length_b   1.000
_cell.length_c   1.000
_cell.angle_alpha   90.00
_cell.angle_beta   90.00
_cell.angle_gamma   90.00
#
_symmetry.space_group_name_H-M   'P 1'
#
loop_
_entity.id
_entity.type
_entity.pdbx_description
1 polymer ?
#
loop_
_entity_poly.entity_id
_entity_poly.type
_entity_poly.pdbx_seq_one_letter_code
_entity_poly.pdbx_strand_id
1 'polypeptide(L)'
;MPSNDELTLRWVGTGTSRANENSDWEERGLGELPRSMLEALLATLTAHVQCACGDRRNISVTSFLDSDDLPLSLSGPALATYLTNFAYIMTTMALATSRTRHSEVFWTRVFLFGASCVAGLIIARRRKLRRFHLHILNAKSADCGRLFGLDIGGTLAKMVYFQSTDGAAAAQRRQMERQLKRSDPLTASERRGVEGSLPLIDNYIMSLHATDEAQREERLQMFVPELGGTIHFINFPTDKMDEVTDFVRRRFFHRYIKKIACTGGGAFKFSPLFESRLGIELQKADEMDALIKGLNFVLRYVPNECYTFVDVIPDTHGLGTATKKLLPKPDKHDLYPFLLVNIGSGVSILKITGETQYERVSGTSLGGGTFLGLCRALSKLRTFDEAMDASVEGDSNEVDMTVGDIYGNAGYELFQLKSDTVASSFGKAGARRLPHPPRDADLARSLLFMITQNLGQLAFLNARRVETKRIYFSGNFLRRNELACRQLAYAISFWSKGEMQAQFFHHEGFFGALGTFLQRFSSVTDSTGVTERESEMETSSEAEVDRSSSSGDDQHKSSN
;
A
#
# COMPACT_ATOMS: atom_id res chain seq x y z
N MET A 1 49.55 -40.89 9.74
CA MET A 1 48.22 -41.42 10.09
C MET A 1 47.39 -40.26 10.60
N PRO A 2 46.13 -40.15 10.14
CA PRO A 2 45.68 -39.14 9.16
C PRO A 2 44.74 -38.09 9.84
N SER A 3 44.14 -37.07 9.21
CA SER A 3 43.50 -36.89 7.89
C SER A 3 43.16 -35.38 7.76
N ASN A 4 43.20 -34.72 6.60
CA ASN A 4 42.13 -34.76 5.59
C ASN A 4 42.59 -34.07 4.30
N ASP A 5 42.26 -34.72 3.19
CA ASP A 5 42.56 -34.35 1.81
C ASP A 5 41.72 -33.17 1.30
N GLU A 6 42.37 -32.29 0.54
CA GLU A 6 41.74 -31.37 -0.40
C GLU A 6 41.32 -32.15 -1.66
N LEU A 7 40.06 -32.03 -2.05
CA LEU A 7 39.55 -32.47 -3.34
C LEU A 7 38.98 -31.28 -4.10
N THR A 8 39.80 -30.78 -5.03
CA THR A 8 39.39 -29.92 -6.14
C THR A 8 38.87 -30.79 -7.27
N LEU A 9 37.68 -30.50 -7.79
CA LEU A 9 37.19 -31.08 -9.04
C LEU A 9 36.74 -29.99 -10.03
N ARG A 10 37.39 -30.06 -11.20
CA ARG A 10 37.20 -29.28 -12.42
C ARG A 10 35.84 -29.56 -13.05
N TRP A 11 35.36 -28.60 -13.84
CA TRP A 11 34.53 -28.91 -15.01
C TRP A 11 35.06 -28.18 -16.26
N VAL A 12 35.29 -28.97 -17.30
CA VAL A 12 35.74 -28.60 -18.64
C VAL A 12 34.50 -28.54 -19.53
N GLY A 13 34.38 -27.52 -20.38
CA GLY A 13 33.31 -27.43 -21.37
C GLY A 13 33.68 -28.04 -22.71
N THR A 14 32.67 -28.40 -23.50
CA THR A 14 32.61 -28.31 -24.98
C THR A 14 31.18 -28.57 -25.43
N GLY A 15 30.66 -27.76 -26.37
CA GLY A 15 29.35 -27.97 -27.00
C GLY A 15 29.43 -28.79 -28.30
N THR A 16 28.30 -29.36 -28.74
CA THR A 16 27.60 -29.06 -30.03
C THR A 16 26.53 -30.13 -30.38
N SER A 17 25.32 -29.64 -30.67
CA SER A 17 24.29 -30.03 -31.66
C SER A 17 23.61 -31.43 -31.69
N ARG A 18 22.26 -31.33 -31.68
CA ARG A 18 21.20 -32.02 -32.48
C ARG A 18 20.79 -33.48 -32.20
N ALA A 19 19.60 -33.61 -31.58
CA ALA A 19 18.30 -34.00 -32.19
C ALA A 19 17.58 -35.23 -31.59
N ASN A 20 16.30 -35.00 -31.25
CA ASN A 20 15.15 -35.91 -31.03
C ASN A 20 15.27 -37.02 -29.96
N GLU A 21 14.29 -37.29 -29.09
CA GLU A 21 12.82 -37.26 -29.26
C GLU A 21 12.09 -37.29 -27.88
N ASN A 22 10.93 -36.62 -27.82
CA ASN A 22 9.71 -36.90 -27.02
C ASN A 22 9.74 -37.01 -25.48
N SER A 23 9.17 -36.01 -24.79
CA SER A 23 7.87 -36.13 -24.08
C SER A 23 7.51 -34.80 -23.39
N ASP A 24 6.73 -33.98 -24.07
CA ASP A 24 6.11 -32.73 -23.57
C ASP A 24 4.59 -32.94 -23.58
N TRP A 25 4.00 -33.08 -22.39
CA TRP A 25 2.57 -32.89 -22.13
C TRP A 25 2.43 -32.40 -20.70
N GLU A 26 2.42 -31.08 -20.52
CA GLU A 26 1.47 -30.32 -19.70
C GLU A 26 1.95 -28.87 -19.60
N GLU A 27 1.00 -27.93 -19.53
CA GLU A 27 1.18 -26.47 -19.54
C GLU A 27 1.45 -25.80 -20.90
N ARG A 28 0.37 -25.51 -21.64
CA ARG A 28 0.14 -24.18 -22.25
C ARG A 28 -1.32 -24.01 -22.64
N GLY A 29 -1.94 -23.02 -22.03
CA GLY A 29 -3.32 -22.59 -22.28
C GLY A 29 -3.47 -21.89 -23.63
N LEU A 30 -4.72 -21.94 -24.10
CA LEU A 30 -5.23 -21.44 -25.38
C LEU A 30 -4.93 -19.96 -25.62
N GLY A 31 -4.39 -19.62 -26.79
CA GLY A 31 -4.39 -18.25 -27.31
C GLY A 31 -3.34 -17.99 -28.38
N GLU A 32 -3.68 -18.26 -29.64
CA GLU A 32 -3.38 -17.47 -30.86
C GLU A 32 -3.51 -18.36 -32.11
N LEU A 33 -4.40 -17.97 -33.03
CA LEU A 33 -4.53 -18.62 -34.34
C LEU A 33 -3.40 -18.13 -35.25
N PRO A 34 -2.65 -19.01 -35.94
CA PRO A 34 -1.57 -18.61 -36.83
C PRO A 34 -2.07 -17.66 -37.92
N ARG A 35 -1.28 -16.62 -38.24
CA ARG A 35 -1.59 -15.60 -39.26
C ARG A 35 -2.00 -16.19 -40.62
N SER A 36 -1.47 -17.35 -40.98
CA SER A 36 -1.83 -18.12 -42.18
C SER A 36 -3.28 -18.61 -42.19
N MET A 37 -3.85 -18.89 -41.02
CA MET A 37 -5.24 -19.31 -40.86
C MET A 37 -6.21 -18.11 -40.91
N LEU A 38 -5.75 -16.93 -40.48
CA LEU A 38 -6.47 -15.66 -40.62
C LEU A 38 -6.54 -15.21 -42.09
N GLU A 39 -5.44 -15.39 -42.84
CA GLU A 39 -5.39 -15.12 -44.29
C GLU A 39 -6.26 -16.12 -45.08
N ALA A 40 -6.29 -17.40 -44.67
CA ALA A 40 -7.19 -18.39 -45.25
C ALA A 40 -8.67 -18.07 -44.99
N LEU A 41 -9.02 -17.57 -43.79
CA LEU A 41 -10.38 -17.13 -43.45
C LEU A 41 -10.79 -15.88 -44.24
N LEU A 42 -9.90 -14.89 -44.40
CA LEU A 42 -10.13 -13.69 -45.21
C LEU A 42 -10.26 -14.02 -46.70
N ALA A 43 -9.46 -14.95 -47.22
CA ALA A 43 -9.59 -15.43 -48.61
C ALA A 43 -10.92 -16.16 -48.84
N THR A 44 -11.37 -16.96 -47.87
CA THR A 44 -12.63 -17.71 -47.95
C THR A 44 -13.86 -16.78 -47.84
N LEU A 45 -13.76 -15.74 -47.01
CA LEU A 45 -14.76 -14.67 -46.87
C LEU A 45 -14.85 -13.82 -48.15
N THR A 46 -13.71 -13.48 -48.77
CA THR A 46 -13.69 -12.70 -50.02
C THR A 46 -14.25 -13.50 -51.21
N ALA A 47 -13.97 -14.81 -51.26
CA ALA A 47 -14.52 -15.71 -52.27
C ALA A 47 -16.05 -15.92 -52.13
N HIS A 48 -16.59 -15.95 -50.90
CA HIS A 48 -18.04 -16.05 -50.67
C HIS A 48 -18.77 -14.74 -51.03
N VAL A 49 -18.14 -13.59 -50.83
CA VAL A 49 -18.72 -12.28 -51.19
C VAL A 49 -18.78 -12.08 -52.72
N GLN A 50 -17.82 -12.62 -53.48
CA GLN A 50 -17.88 -12.59 -54.95
C GLN A 50 -18.83 -13.62 -55.57
N CYS A 51 -19.06 -14.76 -54.91
CA CYS A 51 -20.00 -15.80 -55.39
C CYS A 51 -21.49 -15.43 -55.14
N ALA A 52 -21.78 -14.59 -54.15
CA ALA A 52 -23.16 -14.18 -53.81
C ALA A 52 -23.75 -13.07 -54.72
N CYS A 53 -22.96 -12.47 -55.62
CA CYS A 53 -23.45 -11.47 -56.58
C CYS A 53 -23.87 -12.04 -57.94
N GLY A 54 -23.97 -13.37 -58.08
CA GLY A 54 -24.40 -13.96 -59.34
C GLY A 54 -24.77 -15.43 -59.22
N ASP A 55 -25.91 -15.75 -58.61
CA ASP A 55 -26.97 -16.48 -59.32
C ASP A 55 -28.21 -16.70 -58.43
N ARG A 56 -29.38 -16.73 -59.08
CA ARG A 56 -30.68 -17.00 -58.43
C ARG A 56 -30.79 -18.49 -58.07
N ARG A 57 -31.15 -18.81 -56.82
CA ARG A 57 -32.30 -19.70 -56.48
C ARG A 57 -32.44 -19.97 -54.97
N ASN A 58 -33.70 -20.09 -54.56
CA ASN A 58 -34.29 -20.47 -53.27
C ASN A 58 -33.42 -21.25 -52.28
N ILE A 59 -33.40 -20.80 -51.02
CA ILE A 59 -33.26 -21.67 -49.85
C ILE A 59 -34.39 -21.33 -48.87
N SER A 60 -35.27 -22.29 -48.62
CA SER A 60 -36.37 -22.24 -47.65
C SER A 60 -35.84 -22.44 -46.24
N VAL A 61 -36.26 -21.59 -45.30
CA VAL A 61 -35.97 -21.75 -43.87
C VAL A 61 -37.09 -22.56 -43.23
N THR A 62 -36.83 -23.84 -42.93
CA THR A 62 -37.57 -24.58 -41.91
C THR A 62 -36.65 -25.61 -41.22
N SER A 63 -36.92 -25.79 -39.92
CA SER A 63 -36.29 -26.71 -38.95
C SER A 63 -34.96 -26.27 -38.34
N PHE A 64 -35.01 -25.79 -37.10
CA PHE A 64 -34.36 -26.41 -35.93
C PHE A 64 -34.79 -25.64 -34.66
N LEU A 65 -35.95 -26.02 -34.13
CA LEU A 65 -36.28 -25.91 -32.72
C LEU A 65 -36.52 -27.36 -32.27
N ASP A 66 -35.52 -27.93 -31.62
CA ASP A 66 -35.69 -28.95 -30.57
C ASP A 66 -34.30 -29.39 -30.09
N SER A 67 -33.95 -28.93 -28.89
CA SER A 67 -33.21 -29.71 -27.89
C SER A 67 -32.91 -28.82 -26.69
N ASP A 68 -33.56 -29.13 -25.58
CA ASP A 68 -33.14 -28.76 -24.23
C ASP A 68 -31.71 -29.22 -23.97
N ASP A 69 -30.73 -28.34 -24.17
CA ASP A 69 -29.40 -28.35 -23.55
C ASP A 69 -28.59 -27.13 -24.03
N LEU A 70 -28.61 -26.04 -23.26
CA LEU A 70 -27.74 -24.88 -23.47
C LEU A 70 -26.68 -24.87 -22.36
N PRO A 71 -25.40 -25.18 -22.64
CA PRO A 71 -24.38 -25.18 -21.61
C PRO A 71 -24.08 -23.75 -21.16
N LEU A 72 -23.98 -23.57 -19.84
CA LEU A 72 -23.47 -22.40 -19.13
C LEU A 72 -21.97 -22.19 -19.41
N SER A 73 -21.58 -21.90 -20.65
CA SER A 73 -20.31 -21.24 -21.00
C SER A 73 -20.29 -20.82 -22.47
N LEU A 74 -20.80 -19.64 -22.78
CA LEU A 74 -20.43 -18.96 -24.01
C LEU A 74 -19.08 -18.26 -23.76
N SER A 75 -18.01 -18.86 -24.26
CA SER A 75 -16.68 -18.24 -24.31
C SER A 75 -16.73 -16.97 -25.18
N GLY A 76 -15.83 -16.02 -24.90
CA GLY A 76 -15.71 -14.74 -25.62
C GLY A 76 -15.87 -14.81 -27.16
N PRO A 77 -15.24 -15.76 -27.87
CA PRO A 77 -15.39 -15.87 -29.33
C PRO A 77 -16.81 -16.25 -29.78
N ALA A 78 -17.53 -17.10 -29.04
CA ALA A 78 -18.89 -17.48 -29.41
C ALA A 78 -19.90 -16.34 -29.24
N LEU A 79 -19.72 -15.49 -28.21
CA LEU A 79 -20.51 -14.28 -28.03
C LEU A 79 -20.19 -13.22 -29.09
N ALA A 80 -18.92 -13.09 -29.47
CA ALA A 80 -18.50 -12.21 -30.54
C ALA A 80 -19.15 -12.61 -31.87
N THR A 81 -19.06 -13.89 -32.26
CA THR A 81 -19.71 -14.42 -33.48
C THR A 81 -21.22 -14.23 -33.44
N TYR A 82 -21.86 -14.42 -32.29
CA TYR A 82 -23.30 -14.19 -32.15
C TYR A 82 -23.68 -12.72 -32.36
N LEU A 83 -22.91 -11.79 -31.79
CA LEU A 83 -23.12 -10.35 -31.95
C LEU A 83 -22.77 -9.85 -33.36
N THR A 84 -21.76 -10.43 -34.01
CA THR A 84 -21.41 -10.07 -35.41
C THR A 84 -22.48 -10.58 -36.38
N ASN A 85 -22.97 -11.81 -36.19
CA ASN A 85 -24.06 -12.35 -37.00
C ASN A 85 -25.36 -11.57 -36.77
N PHE A 86 -25.65 -11.17 -35.53
CA PHE A 86 -26.81 -10.34 -35.21
C PHE A 86 -26.70 -8.94 -35.84
N ALA A 87 -25.52 -8.30 -35.77
CA ALA A 87 -25.28 -7.02 -36.42
C ALA A 87 -25.39 -7.12 -37.95
N TYR A 88 -24.82 -8.16 -38.57
CA TYR A 88 -24.91 -8.41 -40.01
C TYR A 88 -26.37 -8.58 -40.47
N ILE A 89 -27.17 -9.36 -39.76
CA ILE A 89 -28.60 -9.57 -40.05
C ILE A 89 -29.37 -8.24 -39.92
N MET A 90 -29.11 -7.46 -38.88
CA MET A 90 -29.81 -6.19 -38.67
C MET A 90 -29.41 -5.13 -39.70
N THR A 91 -28.14 -5.08 -40.11
CA THR A 91 -27.66 -4.17 -41.16
C THR A 91 -28.18 -4.56 -42.54
N THR A 92 -28.25 -5.86 -42.85
CA THR A 92 -28.85 -6.34 -44.11
C THR A 92 -30.36 -6.12 -44.16
N MET A 93 -31.08 -6.28 -43.03
CA MET A 93 -32.52 -5.95 -42.96
C MET A 93 -32.79 -4.44 -43.05
N ALA A 94 -31.91 -3.60 -42.49
CA ALA A 94 -32.01 -2.15 -42.61
C ALA A 94 -31.74 -1.66 -44.04
N LEU A 95 -30.73 -2.23 -44.72
CA LEU A 95 -30.42 -1.92 -46.12
C LEU A 95 -31.49 -2.44 -47.10
N ALA A 96 -32.09 -3.61 -46.81
CA ALA A 96 -33.15 -4.18 -47.64
C ALA A 96 -34.48 -3.37 -47.58
N THR A 97 -34.65 -2.50 -46.58
CA THR A 97 -35.90 -1.74 -46.36
C THR A 97 -35.78 -0.24 -46.65
N SER A 98 -34.64 0.25 -47.14
CA SER A 98 -34.39 1.68 -47.40
C SER A 98 -35.05 2.20 -48.70
N ARG A 99 -36.38 2.12 -48.80
CA ARG A 99 -37.12 2.82 -49.87
C ARG A 99 -38.15 3.85 -49.42
N THR A 100 -38.30 4.13 -48.13
CA THR A 100 -39.11 5.28 -47.68
C THR A 100 -38.60 5.91 -46.37
N ARG A 101 -38.67 7.25 -46.28
CA ARG A 101 -38.24 8.10 -45.14
C ARG A 101 -38.86 7.73 -43.79
N HIS A 102 -39.96 6.97 -43.76
CA HIS A 102 -40.57 6.49 -42.52
C HIS A 102 -39.82 5.31 -41.88
N SER A 103 -38.96 4.60 -42.63
CA SER A 103 -38.21 3.45 -42.13
C SER A 103 -36.98 3.82 -41.28
N GLU A 104 -36.32 4.94 -41.57
CA GLU A 104 -35.10 5.34 -40.85
C GLU A 104 -35.38 5.70 -39.38
N VAL A 105 -36.48 6.42 -39.10
CA VAL A 105 -36.87 6.77 -37.73
C VAL A 105 -37.25 5.52 -36.93
N PHE A 106 -37.89 4.55 -37.58
CA PHE A 106 -38.24 3.27 -36.96
C PHE A 106 -36.99 2.46 -36.61
N TRP A 107 -36.07 2.26 -37.56
CA TRP A 107 -34.84 1.51 -37.34
C TRP A 107 -33.88 2.20 -36.36
N THR A 108 -33.80 3.54 -36.37
CA THR A 108 -33.01 4.30 -35.38
C THR A 108 -33.56 4.11 -33.96
N ARG A 109 -34.90 4.08 -33.80
CA ARG A 109 -35.55 3.79 -32.51
C ARG A 109 -35.32 2.35 -32.06
N VAL A 110 -35.37 1.39 -32.98
CA VAL A 110 -35.07 -0.03 -32.68
C VAL A 110 -33.60 -0.19 -32.28
N PHE A 111 -32.67 0.49 -32.95
CA PHE A 111 -31.25 0.45 -32.62
C PHE A 111 -30.96 1.10 -31.26
N LEU A 112 -31.53 2.29 -30.98
CA LEU A 112 -31.40 2.95 -29.68
C LEU A 112 -32.01 2.12 -28.54
N PHE A 113 -33.13 1.44 -28.80
CA PHE A 113 -33.73 0.52 -27.83
C PHE A 113 -32.83 -0.71 -27.59
N GLY A 114 -32.29 -1.32 -28.65
CA GLY A 114 -31.34 -2.43 -28.56
C GLY A 114 -30.06 -2.05 -27.82
N ALA A 115 -29.45 -0.90 -28.15
CA ALA A 115 -28.27 -0.37 -27.46
C ALA A 115 -28.55 -0.04 -25.99
N SER A 116 -29.73 0.50 -25.67
CA SER A 116 -30.15 0.77 -24.29
C SER A 116 -30.40 -0.53 -23.50
N CYS A 117 -30.94 -1.57 -24.14
CA CYS A 117 -31.11 -2.89 -23.54
C CYS A 117 -29.75 -3.56 -23.29
N VAL A 118 -28.80 -3.47 -24.22
CA VAL A 118 -27.44 -3.99 -24.06
C VAL A 118 -26.66 -3.22 -22.99
N ALA A 119 -26.70 -1.89 -23.00
CA ALA A 119 -26.12 -1.05 -21.95
C ALA A 119 -26.79 -1.34 -20.60
N GLY A 120 -28.11 -1.52 -20.57
CA GLY A 120 -28.88 -1.93 -19.40
C GLY A 120 -28.48 -3.32 -18.89
N LEU A 121 -28.23 -4.28 -19.78
CA LEU A 121 -27.72 -5.63 -19.46
C LEU A 121 -26.26 -5.59 -18.98
N ILE A 122 -25.40 -4.74 -19.55
CA ILE A 122 -24.02 -4.54 -19.10
C ILE A 122 -24.00 -3.85 -17.73
N ILE A 123 -24.83 -2.84 -17.50
CA ILE A 123 -24.99 -2.16 -16.21
C ILE A 123 -25.62 -3.12 -15.20
N ALA A 124 -26.61 -3.92 -15.58
CA ALA A 124 -27.21 -4.94 -14.73
C ALA A 124 -26.21 -6.05 -14.41
N ARG A 125 -25.37 -6.47 -15.37
CA ARG A 125 -24.29 -7.45 -15.18
C ARG A 125 -23.18 -6.87 -14.31
N ARG A 126 -22.77 -5.61 -14.48
CA ARG A 126 -21.83 -4.89 -13.59
C ARG A 126 -22.39 -4.68 -12.20
N ARG A 127 -23.68 -4.36 -12.06
CA ARG A 127 -24.39 -4.27 -10.77
C ARG A 127 -24.58 -5.64 -10.13
N LYS A 128 -24.83 -6.70 -10.91
CA LYS A 128 -24.93 -8.09 -10.44
C LYS A 128 -23.56 -8.62 -10.07
N LEU A 129 -22.49 -8.28 -10.78
CA LEU A 129 -21.10 -8.58 -10.42
C LEU A 129 -20.65 -7.78 -9.19
N ARG A 130 -21.01 -6.50 -9.05
CA ARG A 130 -20.80 -5.74 -7.81
C ARG A 130 -21.58 -6.34 -6.65
N ARG A 131 -22.85 -6.71 -6.87
CA ARG A 131 -23.67 -7.41 -5.87
C ARG A 131 -23.13 -8.80 -5.57
N PHE A 132 -22.50 -9.49 -6.52
CA PHE A 132 -21.87 -10.80 -6.37
C PHE A 132 -20.50 -10.70 -5.69
N HIS A 133 -19.69 -9.69 -5.99
CA HIS A 133 -18.49 -9.31 -5.21
C HIS A 133 -18.88 -8.93 -3.79
N LEU A 134 -19.94 -8.13 -3.62
CA LEU A 134 -20.55 -7.86 -2.33
C LEU A 134 -21.14 -9.13 -1.71
N HIS A 135 -21.62 -10.11 -2.47
CA HIS A 135 -22.12 -11.40 -1.98
C HIS A 135 -20.97 -12.33 -1.58
N ILE A 136 -19.82 -12.28 -2.23
CA ILE A 136 -18.58 -12.96 -1.84
C ILE A 136 -18.03 -12.34 -0.55
N LEU A 137 -18.15 -11.01 -0.38
CA LEU A 137 -17.89 -10.31 0.89
C LEU A 137 -18.92 -10.63 1.99
N ASN A 138 -20.08 -11.19 1.63
CA ASN A 138 -21.26 -11.43 2.48
C ASN A 138 -21.65 -12.92 2.60
N ALA A 139 -20.86 -13.82 2.01
CA ALA A 139 -21.06 -15.24 2.14
C ALA A 139 -20.64 -15.62 3.57
N LYS A 140 -21.48 -16.42 4.23
CA LYS A 140 -21.35 -16.93 5.61
C LYS A 140 -20.11 -17.82 5.87
N SER A 141 -19.02 -17.62 5.11
CA SER A 141 -17.74 -18.31 5.20
C SER A 141 -16.53 -17.39 4.96
N ALA A 142 -16.72 -16.07 4.77
CA ALA A 142 -15.62 -15.14 4.55
C ALA A 142 -14.88 -14.85 5.88
N ASP A 143 -13.65 -15.35 5.98
CA ASP A 143 -12.70 -15.04 7.05
C ASP A 143 -12.60 -13.53 7.27
N CYS A 144 -13.01 -13.06 8.46
CA CYS A 144 -12.99 -11.65 8.84
C CYS A 144 -11.57 -11.11 9.04
N GLY A 145 -10.58 -12.00 9.16
CA GLY A 145 -9.18 -11.63 9.32
C GLY A 145 -8.60 -10.79 8.18
N ARG A 146 -9.22 -10.83 6.98
CA ARG A 146 -8.88 -9.98 5.83
C ARG A 146 -9.11 -8.47 6.07
N LEU A 147 -9.85 -8.10 7.11
CA LEU A 147 -10.09 -6.70 7.49
C LEU A 147 -8.95 -6.15 8.36
N PHE A 148 -7.99 -6.99 8.75
CA PHE A 148 -6.90 -6.66 9.63
C PHE A 148 -5.56 -6.78 8.92
N GLY A 149 -4.63 -5.91 9.27
CA GLY A 149 -3.21 -6.07 9.01
C GLY A 149 -2.43 -5.80 10.30
N LEU A 150 -1.44 -6.63 10.60
CA LEU A 150 -0.66 -6.54 11.82
C LEU A 150 0.83 -6.31 11.52
N ASP A 151 1.46 -5.50 12.35
CA ASP A 151 2.91 -5.39 12.49
C ASP A 151 3.25 -5.51 13.97
N ILE A 152 3.80 -6.66 14.37
CA ILE A 152 4.16 -6.92 15.75
C ILE A 152 5.67 -6.69 15.90
N GLY A 153 6.02 -5.44 16.20
CA GLY A 153 7.38 -5.04 16.52
C GLY A 153 7.80 -5.45 17.93
N GLY A 154 9.08 -5.25 18.28
CA GLY A 154 9.61 -5.62 19.60
C GLY A 154 8.99 -4.87 20.78
N THR A 155 8.66 -3.58 20.61
CA THR A 155 8.10 -2.72 21.67
C THR A 155 6.60 -2.46 21.51
N LEU A 156 6.17 -2.19 20.27
CA LEU A 156 4.78 -1.83 19.95
C LEU A 156 4.26 -2.72 18.83
N ALA A 157 3.06 -3.24 19.03
CA ALA A 157 2.25 -3.84 17.99
C ALA A 157 1.38 -2.75 17.35
N LYS A 158 1.22 -2.85 16.03
CA LYS A 158 0.34 -1.98 15.24
C LYS A 158 -0.64 -2.83 14.48
N MET A 159 -1.85 -2.31 14.39
CA MET A 159 -2.97 -2.93 13.73
C MET A 159 -3.64 -1.90 12.83
N VAL A 160 -3.87 -2.31 11.59
CA VAL A 160 -4.79 -1.66 10.68
C VAL A 160 -6.12 -2.41 10.75
N TYR A 161 -7.22 -1.67 10.86
CA TYR A 161 -8.56 -2.21 10.76
C TYR A 161 -9.35 -1.50 9.65
N PHE A 162 -9.89 -2.25 8.71
CA PHE A 162 -10.71 -1.71 7.63
C PHE A 162 -12.20 -1.84 7.91
N GLN A 163 -12.85 -0.68 8.02
CA GLN A 163 -14.29 -0.55 8.18
C GLN A 163 -14.92 -0.21 6.83
N SER A 164 -15.52 -1.17 6.13
CA SER A 164 -16.19 -0.88 4.85
C SER A 164 -17.44 -0.01 5.05
N THR A 165 -17.72 0.96 4.18
CA THR A 165 -18.95 1.77 4.27
C THR A 165 -20.17 1.05 3.70
N ASP A 166 -19.95 0.08 2.80
CA ASP A 166 -21.00 -0.69 2.12
C ASP A 166 -20.78 -2.21 2.22
N GLY A 167 -21.86 -2.97 2.02
CA GLY A 167 -21.84 -4.44 1.96
C GLY A 167 -22.24 -5.16 3.24
N ALA A 168 -21.78 -6.41 3.38
CA ALA A 168 -22.13 -7.37 4.43
C ALA A 168 -22.05 -6.80 5.84
N ALA A 169 -20.86 -6.30 6.19
CA ALA A 169 -20.55 -5.76 7.50
C ALA A 169 -21.37 -4.49 7.78
N ALA A 170 -21.53 -3.61 6.79
CA ALA A 170 -22.36 -2.42 6.90
C ALA A 170 -23.87 -2.73 7.02
N ALA A 171 -24.34 -3.81 6.39
CA ALA A 171 -25.71 -4.28 6.52
C ALA A 171 -25.96 -4.96 7.89
N GLN A 172 -25.02 -5.78 8.36
CA GLN A 172 -25.04 -6.38 9.69
C GLN A 172 -25.01 -5.33 10.80
N ARG A 173 -24.16 -4.29 10.68
CA ARG A 173 -24.17 -3.15 11.59
C ARG A 173 -25.52 -2.46 11.63
N ARG A 174 -26.08 -2.09 10.48
CA ARG A 174 -27.41 -1.47 10.39
C ARG A 174 -28.52 -2.34 10.97
N GLN A 175 -28.44 -3.66 10.79
CA GLN A 175 -29.38 -4.61 11.37
C GLN A 175 -29.24 -4.68 12.90
N MET A 176 -28.01 -4.76 13.40
CA MET A 176 -27.73 -4.83 14.83
C MET A 176 -28.05 -3.53 15.57
N GLU A 177 -27.76 -2.36 14.98
CA GLU A 177 -28.17 -1.07 15.50
C GLU A 177 -29.71 -0.94 15.59
N ARG A 178 -30.44 -1.47 14.60
CA ARG A 178 -31.92 -1.53 14.65
C ARG A 178 -32.43 -2.46 15.73
N GLN A 179 -31.75 -3.59 15.97
CA GLN A 179 -32.09 -4.53 17.05
C GLN A 179 -31.78 -3.93 18.42
N LEU A 180 -30.63 -3.28 18.60
CA LEU A 180 -30.24 -2.61 19.86
C LEU A 180 -31.12 -1.39 20.17
N LYS A 181 -31.66 -0.69 19.15
CA LYS A 181 -32.62 0.41 19.32
C LYS A 181 -34.04 -0.06 19.64
N ARG A 182 -34.40 -1.31 19.32
CA ARG A 182 -35.63 -1.93 19.85
C ARG A 182 -35.31 -2.37 21.26
N SER A 183 -35.99 -1.82 22.24
CA SER A 183 -35.79 -2.02 23.68
C SER A 183 -35.96 -3.46 24.20
N ASP A 184 -36.04 -4.46 23.32
CA ASP A 184 -36.21 -5.86 23.66
C ASP A 184 -34.85 -6.48 24.03
N PRO A 185 -34.71 -7.07 25.24
CA PRO A 185 -33.51 -7.81 25.59
C PRO A 185 -33.31 -8.99 24.65
N LEU A 186 -32.15 -9.06 23.96
CA LEU A 186 -31.77 -10.24 23.18
C LEU A 186 -31.86 -11.50 24.05
N THR A 187 -32.44 -12.58 23.50
CA THR A 187 -32.46 -13.89 24.17
C THR A 187 -31.04 -14.44 24.33
N ALA A 188 -30.82 -15.36 25.27
CA ALA A 188 -29.51 -15.99 25.48
C ALA A 188 -29.01 -16.80 24.25
N SER A 189 -29.92 -17.21 23.37
CA SER A 189 -29.59 -17.86 22.10
C SER A 189 -29.12 -16.84 21.06
N GLU A 190 -29.83 -15.72 20.94
CA GLU A 190 -29.46 -14.63 20.02
C GLU A 190 -28.13 -14.00 20.43
N ARG A 191 -27.91 -13.71 21.73
CA ARG A 191 -26.62 -13.19 22.21
C ARG A 191 -25.44 -14.07 21.80
N ARG A 192 -25.57 -15.39 21.97
CA ARG A 192 -24.55 -16.38 21.54
C ARG A 192 -24.35 -16.45 20.02
N GLY A 193 -25.33 -16.00 19.23
CA GLY A 193 -25.25 -15.90 17.78
C GLY A 193 -24.56 -14.63 17.27
N VAL A 194 -24.53 -13.55 18.07
CA VAL A 194 -23.92 -12.26 17.70
C VAL A 194 -22.56 -12.02 18.37
N GLU A 195 -22.19 -12.81 19.37
CA GLU A 195 -20.85 -12.82 19.98
C GLU A 195 -19.75 -12.97 18.91
N GLY A 196 -18.71 -12.14 19.01
CA GLY A 196 -17.62 -12.13 18.04
C GLY A 196 -17.94 -11.52 16.68
N SER A 197 -19.17 -11.06 16.45
CA SER A 197 -19.56 -10.48 15.16
C SER A 197 -18.83 -9.17 14.85
N LEU A 198 -18.68 -8.86 13.57
CA LEU A 198 -18.04 -7.63 13.10
C LEU A 198 -18.62 -6.35 13.73
N PRO A 199 -19.96 -6.18 13.89
CA PRO A 199 -20.48 -5.00 14.55
C PRO A 199 -20.01 -4.80 16.00
N LEU A 200 -19.77 -5.88 16.76
CA LEU A 200 -19.22 -5.76 18.12
C LEU A 200 -17.75 -5.35 18.10
N ILE A 201 -16.99 -5.89 17.15
CA ILE A 201 -15.59 -5.52 16.95
C ILE A 201 -15.50 -4.05 16.51
N ASP A 202 -16.35 -3.62 15.58
CA ASP A 202 -16.49 -2.23 15.15
C ASP A 202 -16.75 -1.31 16.34
N ASN A 203 -17.80 -1.60 17.12
CA ASN A 203 -18.17 -0.78 18.28
C ASN A 203 -17.03 -0.67 19.29
N TYR A 204 -16.31 -1.77 19.53
CA TYR A 204 -15.16 -1.74 20.43
C TYR A 204 -14.01 -0.90 19.87
N ILE A 205 -13.62 -1.10 18.61
CA ILE A 205 -12.54 -0.32 17.99
C ILE A 205 -12.90 1.17 17.95
N MET A 206 -14.15 1.52 17.63
CA MET A 206 -14.59 2.92 17.63
C MET A 206 -14.67 3.53 19.04
N SER A 207 -14.78 2.70 20.08
CA SER A 207 -14.74 3.16 21.49
C SER A 207 -13.33 3.35 22.04
N LEU A 208 -12.29 2.90 21.32
CA LEU A 208 -10.91 3.11 21.73
C LEU A 208 -10.52 4.58 21.55
N HIS A 209 -9.95 5.15 22.61
CA HIS A 209 -9.44 6.51 22.65
C HIS A 209 -7.92 6.54 22.81
N ALA A 210 -7.31 7.70 22.59
CA ALA A 210 -5.86 7.86 22.68
C ALA A 210 -5.29 7.66 24.10
N THR A 211 -6.14 7.65 25.13
CA THR A 211 -5.74 7.46 26.54
C THR A 211 -5.76 6.01 27.00
N ASP A 212 -6.30 5.10 26.18
CA ASP A 212 -6.39 3.69 26.53
C ASP A 212 -5.04 2.98 26.39
N GLU A 213 -4.89 1.80 26.99
CA GLU A 213 -3.69 0.97 26.79
C GLU A 213 -3.54 0.53 25.32
N ALA A 214 -4.66 0.34 24.63
CA ALA A 214 -4.72 0.18 23.18
C ALA A 214 -5.29 1.46 22.56
N GLN A 215 -4.49 2.16 21.77
CA GLN A 215 -4.81 3.51 21.29
C GLN A 215 -5.23 3.48 19.84
N ARG A 216 -6.42 4.02 19.54
CA ARG A 216 -6.84 4.34 18.17
C ARG A 216 -6.36 5.75 17.81
N GLU A 217 -5.58 5.85 16.75
CA GLU A 217 -5.06 7.13 16.23
C GLU A 217 -6.12 7.79 15.34
N GLU A 218 -7.13 8.41 15.94
CA GLU A 218 -8.28 8.98 15.22
C GLU A 218 -7.87 10.00 14.15
N ARG A 219 -6.83 10.80 14.43
CA ARG A 219 -6.25 11.78 13.49
C ARG A 219 -5.68 11.15 12.22
N LEU A 220 -5.38 9.86 12.25
CA LEU A 220 -4.79 9.10 11.16
C LEU A 220 -5.85 8.32 10.37
N GLN A 221 -7.12 8.36 10.75
CA GLN A 221 -8.14 7.63 9.99
C GLN A 221 -8.16 8.10 8.52
N MET A 222 -8.28 7.14 7.60
CA MET A 222 -8.20 7.41 6.18
C MET A 222 -9.40 6.81 5.46
N PHE A 223 -10.24 7.66 4.87
CA PHE A 223 -11.28 7.20 3.96
C PHE A 223 -10.68 6.93 2.58
N VAL A 224 -10.86 5.70 2.08
CA VAL A 224 -10.38 5.28 0.75
C VAL A 224 -11.58 4.91 -0.12
N PRO A 225 -12.06 5.83 -0.98
CA PRO A 225 -13.22 5.60 -1.85
C PRO A 225 -13.08 4.36 -2.72
N GLU A 226 -11.88 4.08 -3.22
CA GLU A 226 -11.56 2.94 -4.09
C GLU A 226 -11.74 1.60 -3.37
N LEU A 227 -11.52 1.57 -2.05
CA LEU A 227 -11.78 0.40 -1.21
C LEU A 227 -13.22 0.39 -0.66
N GLY A 228 -13.93 1.52 -0.76
CA GLY A 228 -15.30 1.67 -0.24
C GLY A 228 -15.35 1.58 1.28
N GLY A 229 -14.42 2.26 1.98
CA GLY A 229 -14.35 2.21 3.43
C GLY A 229 -13.31 3.11 4.08
N THR A 230 -13.23 3.02 5.40
CA THR A 230 -12.28 3.76 6.23
C THR A 230 -11.26 2.81 6.84
N ILE A 231 -9.99 3.18 6.73
CA ILE A 231 -8.88 2.52 7.43
C ILE A 231 -8.66 3.22 8.77
N HIS A 232 -8.63 2.41 9.84
CA HIS A 232 -8.35 2.82 11.20
C HIS A 232 -6.99 2.27 11.63
N PHE A 233 -6.25 3.05 12.42
CA PHE A 233 -4.92 2.72 12.90
C PHE A 233 -4.94 2.58 14.42
N ILE A 234 -4.49 1.43 14.92
CA ILE A 234 -4.50 1.08 16.33
C ILE A 234 -3.12 0.61 16.75
N ASN A 235 -2.62 1.06 17.90
CA ASN A 235 -1.37 0.57 18.48
C ASN A 235 -1.57 0.11 19.93
N PHE A 236 -0.75 -0.84 20.37
CA PHE A 236 -0.73 -1.29 21.77
C PHE A 236 0.66 -1.86 22.12
N PRO A 237 1.05 -1.86 23.41
CA PRO A 237 2.32 -2.43 23.86
C PRO A 237 2.45 -3.92 23.52
N THR A 238 3.59 -4.31 22.94
CA THR A 238 3.85 -5.71 22.56
C THR A 238 3.95 -6.63 23.78
N ASP A 239 4.41 -6.13 24.93
CA ASP A 239 4.49 -6.87 26.19
C ASP A 239 3.10 -7.21 26.76
N LYS A 240 2.05 -6.54 26.28
CA LYS A 240 0.63 -6.80 26.60
C LYS A 240 -0.05 -7.82 25.68
N MET A 241 0.69 -8.51 24.81
CA MET A 241 0.11 -9.44 23.85
C MET A 241 -0.67 -10.58 24.50
N ASP A 242 -0.22 -11.07 25.66
CA ASP A 242 -0.94 -12.09 26.41
C ASP A 242 -2.30 -11.58 26.89
N GLU A 243 -2.36 -10.40 27.52
CA GLU A 243 -3.62 -9.80 27.96
C GLU A 243 -4.55 -9.47 26.79
N VAL A 244 -4.00 -8.97 25.66
CA VAL A 244 -4.77 -8.65 24.46
C VAL A 244 -5.39 -9.90 23.84
N THR A 245 -4.62 -10.99 23.70
CA THR A 245 -5.18 -12.24 23.17
C THR A 245 -6.21 -12.84 24.12
N ASP A 246 -6.02 -12.72 25.44
CA ASP A 246 -7.02 -13.15 26.40
C ASP A 246 -8.30 -12.30 26.35
N PHE A 247 -8.18 -11.00 26.16
CA PHE A 247 -9.30 -10.09 25.95
C PHE A 247 -10.10 -10.46 24.70
N VAL A 248 -9.43 -10.66 23.57
CA VAL A 248 -10.04 -11.08 22.30
C VAL A 248 -10.80 -12.41 22.46
N ARG A 249 -10.21 -13.37 23.18
CA ARG A 249 -10.83 -14.66 23.50
C ARG A 249 -12.10 -14.50 24.33
N ARG A 250 -12.04 -13.75 25.43
CA ARG A 250 -13.18 -13.54 26.36
C ARG A 250 -14.37 -12.82 25.72
N ARG A 251 -14.11 -11.98 24.71
CA ARG A 251 -15.15 -11.28 23.92
C ARG A 251 -15.57 -12.04 22.66
N PHE A 252 -15.01 -13.23 22.43
CA PHE A 252 -15.23 -14.07 21.25
C PHE A 252 -14.88 -13.40 19.91
N PHE A 253 -14.11 -12.31 19.92
CA PHE A 253 -13.75 -11.54 18.70
C PHE A 253 -12.95 -12.36 17.68
N HIS A 254 -12.37 -13.48 18.08
CA HIS A 254 -11.66 -14.41 17.20
C HIS A 254 -12.58 -15.34 16.39
N ARG A 255 -13.86 -15.51 16.75
CA ARG A 255 -14.72 -16.62 16.28
C ARG A 255 -14.89 -16.71 14.75
N TYR A 256 -14.80 -15.58 14.05
CA TYR A 256 -14.96 -15.51 12.59
C TYR A 256 -13.66 -15.13 11.86
N ILE A 257 -12.53 -15.21 12.57
CA ILE A 257 -11.20 -14.92 12.05
C ILE A 257 -10.42 -16.23 12.00
N LYS A 258 -9.99 -16.62 10.81
CA LYS A 258 -9.13 -17.80 10.61
C LYS A 258 -7.68 -17.38 10.44
N LYS A 259 -7.42 -16.35 9.63
CA LYS A 259 -6.05 -15.91 9.32
C LYS A 259 -5.92 -14.39 9.37
N ILE A 260 -4.83 -13.89 9.96
CA ILE A 260 -4.48 -12.46 9.90
C ILE A 260 -3.10 -12.32 9.27
N ALA A 261 -2.96 -11.41 8.30
CA ALA A 261 -1.66 -11.06 7.74
C ALA A 261 -0.85 -10.26 8.78
N CYS A 262 0.38 -10.70 9.03
CA CYS A 262 1.21 -10.16 10.10
C CYS A 262 2.67 -10.07 9.66
N THR A 263 3.31 -8.94 9.96
CA THR A 263 4.74 -8.73 9.78
C THR A 263 5.44 -8.39 11.10
N GLY A 264 6.73 -8.10 11.03
CA GLY A 264 7.62 -7.89 12.18
C GLY A 264 8.03 -9.20 12.84
N GLY A 265 9.08 -9.16 13.66
CA GLY A 265 9.59 -10.34 14.38
C GLY A 265 8.54 -11.01 15.28
N GLY A 266 7.54 -10.25 15.75
CA GLY A 266 6.43 -10.77 16.53
C GLY A 266 5.49 -11.70 15.75
N ALA A 267 5.44 -11.62 14.42
CA ALA A 267 4.68 -12.55 13.59
C ALA A 267 5.16 -14.00 13.76
N PHE A 268 6.44 -14.20 14.07
CA PHE A 268 7.02 -15.51 14.39
C PHE A 268 6.86 -15.83 15.87
N LYS A 269 7.28 -14.92 16.74
CA LYS A 269 7.27 -15.10 18.21
C LYS A 269 5.89 -15.44 18.75
N PHE A 270 4.85 -14.76 18.28
CA PHE A 270 3.48 -14.89 18.80
C PHE A 270 2.58 -15.79 17.95
N SER A 271 3.09 -16.39 16.85
CA SER A 271 2.32 -17.34 16.03
C SER A 271 1.70 -18.47 16.87
N PRO A 272 2.46 -19.16 17.76
CA PRO A 272 1.88 -20.24 18.57
C PRO A 272 0.83 -19.76 19.57
N LEU A 273 0.99 -18.53 20.09
CA LEU A 273 0.04 -17.92 21.01
C LEU A 273 -1.31 -17.67 20.34
N PHE A 274 -1.31 -17.06 19.14
CA PHE A 274 -2.52 -16.81 18.36
C PHE A 274 -3.21 -18.11 17.96
N GLU A 275 -2.45 -19.11 17.51
CA GLU A 275 -3.01 -20.37 17.06
C GLU A 275 -3.63 -21.16 18.23
N SER A 276 -2.91 -21.31 19.34
CA SER A 276 -3.38 -22.07 20.50
C SER A 276 -4.51 -21.37 21.28
N ARG A 277 -4.46 -20.04 21.44
CA ARG A 277 -5.42 -19.30 22.27
C ARG A 277 -6.64 -18.83 21.49
N LEU A 278 -6.47 -18.48 20.22
CA LEU A 278 -7.52 -17.87 19.39
C LEU A 278 -7.95 -18.75 18.22
N GLY A 279 -7.18 -19.77 17.85
CA GLY A 279 -7.39 -20.54 16.62
C GLY A 279 -7.11 -19.71 15.36
N ILE A 280 -6.31 -18.65 15.46
CA ILE A 280 -5.97 -17.75 14.36
C ILE A 280 -4.55 -18.05 13.86
N GLU A 281 -4.43 -18.29 12.56
CA GLU A 281 -3.13 -18.39 11.89
C GLU A 281 -2.58 -16.99 11.59
N LEU A 282 -1.37 -16.70 12.05
CA LEU A 282 -0.63 -15.52 11.60
C LEU A 282 0.07 -15.82 10.27
N GLN A 283 -0.46 -15.25 9.19
CA GLN A 283 0.15 -15.33 7.88
C GLN A 283 1.31 -14.33 7.82
N LYS A 284 2.52 -14.87 7.85
CA LYS A 284 3.77 -14.10 7.94
C LYS A 284 4.04 -13.39 6.62
N ALA A 285 4.36 -12.10 6.69
CA ALA A 285 4.75 -11.26 5.57
C ALA A 285 6.12 -10.65 5.84
N ASP A 286 6.93 -10.46 4.80
CA ASP A 286 8.21 -9.77 4.91
C ASP A 286 8.02 -8.31 5.40
N GLU A 287 8.90 -7.89 6.31
CA GLU A 287 8.81 -6.59 6.98
C GLU A 287 9.07 -5.43 6.04
N MET A 288 10.04 -5.57 5.14
CA MET A 288 10.39 -4.51 4.22
C MET A 288 9.36 -4.42 3.10
N ASP A 289 8.89 -5.54 2.55
CA ASP A 289 7.83 -5.55 1.54
C ASP A 289 6.54 -4.91 2.06
N ALA A 290 6.12 -5.29 3.27
CA ALA A 290 4.93 -4.70 3.88
C ALA A 290 5.13 -3.19 4.10
N LEU A 291 6.27 -2.79 4.64
CA LEU A 291 6.57 -1.38 4.90
C LEU A 291 6.58 -0.54 3.62
N ILE A 292 7.26 -0.98 2.56
CA ILE A 292 7.31 -0.26 1.28
C ILE A 292 5.93 -0.20 0.62
N LYS A 293 5.17 -1.30 0.69
CA LYS A 293 3.80 -1.33 0.17
C LYS A 293 2.88 -0.34 0.89
N GLY A 294 2.94 -0.29 2.22
CA GLY A 294 2.17 0.67 3.02
C GLY A 294 2.59 2.12 2.75
N LEU A 295 3.89 2.38 2.69
CA LEU A 295 4.45 3.70 2.35
C LEU A 295 3.94 4.21 1.00
N ASN A 296 4.08 3.39 -0.06
CA ASN A 296 3.64 3.76 -1.41
C ASN A 296 2.13 3.99 -1.47
N PHE A 297 1.34 3.23 -0.71
CA PHE A 297 -0.10 3.43 -0.61
C PHE A 297 -0.43 4.81 -0.02
N VAL A 298 0.19 5.16 1.10
CA VAL A 298 -0.10 6.45 1.78
C VAL A 298 0.35 7.63 0.90
N LEU A 299 1.54 7.54 0.28
CA LEU A 299 2.01 8.56 -0.69
C LEU A 299 1.04 8.74 -1.87
N ARG A 300 0.32 7.68 -2.25
CA ARG A 300 -0.64 7.70 -3.36
C ARG A 300 -2.01 8.23 -2.96
N TYR A 301 -2.53 7.88 -1.78
CA TYR A 301 -3.94 8.11 -1.44
C TYR A 301 -4.17 9.16 -0.35
N VAL A 302 -3.17 9.48 0.46
CA VAL A 302 -3.33 10.43 1.58
C VAL A 302 -2.89 11.83 1.16
N PRO A 303 -3.79 12.83 1.13
CA PRO A 303 -3.41 14.21 0.91
C PRO A 303 -2.62 14.74 2.12
N ASN A 304 -1.64 15.61 1.86
CA ASN A 304 -0.83 16.27 2.88
C ASN A 304 -0.12 15.29 3.84
N GLU A 305 0.22 14.09 3.36
CA GLU A 305 0.87 13.08 4.19
C GLU A 305 2.26 13.53 4.67
N CYS A 306 3.03 14.12 3.76
CA CYS A 306 4.42 14.43 4.02
C CYS A 306 4.57 15.85 4.57
N TYR A 307 5.51 16.02 5.49
CA TYR A 307 5.91 17.33 5.98
C TYR A 307 7.41 17.39 6.21
N THR A 308 7.92 18.61 6.36
CA THR A 308 9.31 18.93 6.70
C THR A 308 9.34 20.02 7.76
N PHE A 309 10.49 20.18 8.40
CA PHE A 309 10.83 21.38 9.15
C PHE A 309 11.89 22.18 8.39
N VAL A 310 11.72 23.50 8.34
CA VAL A 310 12.68 24.46 7.78
C VAL A 310 12.97 25.55 8.81
N ASP A 311 14.02 26.32 8.58
CA ASP A 311 14.48 27.39 9.50
C ASP A 311 14.66 26.88 10.93
N VAL A 312 15.17 25.65 11.06
CA VAL A 312 15.36 25.00 12.36
C VAL A 312 16.55 25.64 13.05
N ILE A 313 16.28 26.28 14.18
CA ILE A 313 17.30 26.76 15.11
C ILE A 313 17.21 25.84 16.33
N PRO A 314 18.15 24.88 16.46
CA PRO A 314 18.20 24.01 17.63
C PRO A 314 18.34 24.85 18.89
N ASP A 315 17.64 24.43 19.93
CA ASP A 315 17.79 24.98 21.27
C ASP A 315 18.24 23.86 22.19
N THR A 316 19.15 24.19 23.09
CA THR A 316 19.62 23.27 24.11
C THR A 316 18.65 23.19 25.28
N HIS A 317 17.86 24.25 25.53
CA HIS A 317 16.88 24.32 26.63
C HIS A 317 15.43 24.03 26.21
N GLY A 318 15.20 23.45 25.03
CA GLY A 318 13.85 23.25 24.52
C GLY A 318 13.77 22.80 23.07
N LEU A 319 12.62 23.03 22.43
CA LEU A 319 12.36 22.67 21.04
C LEU A 319 12.91 23.68 20.01
N GLY A 320 13.39 24.84 20.48
CA GLY A 320 13.84 25.94 19.64
C GLY A 320 12.75 26.45 18.69
N THR A 321 13.17 27.12 17.63
CA THR A 321 12.27 27.60 16.56
C THR A 321 12.41 26.72 15.32
N ALA A 322 11.28 26.46 14.66
CA ALA A 322 11.22 25.77 13.38
C ALA A 322 9.88 26.07 12.70
N THR A 323 9.88 26.11 11.37
CA THR A 323 8.67 26.23 10.56
C THR A 323 8.29 24.86 10.01
N LYS A 324 7.13 24.33 10.44
CA LYS A 324 6.56 23.11 9.86
C LYS A 324 5.93 23.43 8.50
N LYS A 325 6.35 22.74 7.46
CA LYS A 325 5.82 22.88 6.10
C LYS A 325 5.22 21.57 5.64
N LEU A 326 3.93 21.58 5.29
CA LEU A 326 3.31 20.47 4.57
C LEU A 326 3.86 20.43 3.14
N LEU A 327 4.14 19.22 2.67
CA LEU A 327 4.64 18.99 1.32
C LEU A 327 3.48 18.51 0.44
N PRO A 328 3.39 19.00 -0.80
CA PRO A 328 2.40 18.49 -1.73
C PRO A 328 2.66 17.00 -1.99
N LYS A 329 1.60 16.30 -2.36
CA LYS A 329 1.72 14.92 -2.81
C LYS A 329 2.74 14.85 -3.96
N PRO A 330 3.74 13.95 -3.89
CA PRO A 330 4.72 13.83 -4.96
C PRO A 330 4.05 13.34 -6.25
N ASP A 331 4.51 13.86 -7.39
CA ASP A 331 4.16 13.28 -8.69
C ASP A 331 4.71 11.85 -8.77
N LYS A 332 3.92 10.93 -9.31
CA LYS A 332 4.32 9.53 -9.49
C LYS A 332 5.58 9.43 -10.36
N HIS A 333 5.72 10.27 -11.37
CA HIS A 333 6.85 10.25 -12.29
C HIS A 333 8.14 10.80 -11.68
N ASP A 334 8.03 11.64 -10.62
CA ASP A 334 9.17 12.30 -9.96
C ASP A 334 9.42 11.84 -8.50
N LEU A 335 8.72 10.78 -8.08
CA LEU A 335 8.86 10.26 -6.72
C LEU A 335 10.23 9.60 -6.51
N TYR A 336 10.63 8.75 -7.45
CA TYR A 336 11.83 7.91 -7.35
C TYR A 336 13.04 8.56 -8.04
N PRO A 337 14.28 8.31 -7.58
CA PRO A 337 14.63 7.52 -6.41
C PRO A 337 14.60 8.34 -5.11
N PHE A 338 14.36 7.68 -3.98
CA PHE A 338 14.49 8.29 -2.66
C PHE A 338 15.18 7.37 -1.66
N LEU A 339 15.72 7.97 -0.60
CA LEU A 339 16.25 7.26 0.55
C LEU A 339 15.16 7.15 1.62
N LEU A 340 14.89 5.95 2.11
CA LEU A 340 14.03 5.71 3.27
C LEU A 340 14.89 5.29 4.46
N VAL A 341 14.85 6.09 5.52
CA VAL A 341 15.50 5.82 6.80
C VAL A 341 14.41 5.38 7.78
N ASN A 342 14.25 4.06 7.92
CA ASN A 342 13.24 3.48 8.81
C ASN A 342 13.82 3.24 10.21
N ILE A 343 13.34 4.01 11.19
CA ILE A 343 13.84 4.05 12.58
C ILE A 343 12.92 3.22 13.50
N GLY A 344 13.26 1.95 13.67
CA GLY A 344 12.64 1.04 14.62
C GLY A 344 13.51 0.82 15.87
N SER A 345 13.60 -0.43 16.33
CA SER A 345 14.54 -0.80 17.40
C SER A 345 15.98 -0.56 16.98
N GLY A 346 16.35 -0.98 15.76
CA GLY A 346 17.52 -0.50 15.01
C GLY A 346 17.08 0.38 13.83
N VAL A 347 17.96 0.59 12.86
CA VAL A 347 17.68 1.40 11.68
C VAL A 347 18.05 0.69 10.39
N SER A 348 17.12 0.67 9.44
CA SER A 348 17.36 0.23 8.06
C SER A 348 17.33 1.44 7.13
N ILE A 349 18.34 1.55 6.27
CA ILE A 349 18.45 2.61 5.27
C ILE A 349 18.30 1.96 3.90
N LEU A 350 17.24 2.33 3.20
CA LEU A 350 16.81 1.72 1.95
C LEU A 350 16.87 2.75 0.82
N LYS A 351 17.42 2.37 -0.33
CA LYS A 351 17.25 3.11 -1.58
C LYS A 351 16.02 2.54 -2.28
N ILE A 352 15.03 3.38 -2.56
CA ILE A 352 13.81 3.00 -3.28
C ILE A 352 13.87 3.58 -4.68
N THR A 353 13.82 2.72 -5.70
CA THR A 353 13.88 3.12 -7.12
C THR A 353 12.58 2.86 -7.87
N GLY A 354 11.62 2.17 -7.25
CA GLY A 354 10.28 1.94 -7.80
C GLY A 354 9.35 1.33 -6.76
N GLU A 355 8.09 1.08 -7.15
CA GLU A 355 7.05 0.60 -6.23
C GLU A 355 7.40 -0.75 -5.55
N THR A 356 8.16 -1.59 -6.24
CA THR A 356 8.62 -2.91 -5.77
C THR A 356 10.14 -3.07 -5.84
N GLN A 357 10.86 -1.99 -6.17
CA GLN A 357 12.31 -2.03 -6.38
C GLN A 357 12.99 -1.22 -5.29
N TYR A 358 13.69 -1.94 -4.41
CA TYR A 358 14.42 -1.34 -3.32
C TYR A 358 15.64 -2.17 -2.92
N GLU A 359 16.62 -1.50 -2.32
CA GLU A 359 17.86 -2.10 -1.84
C GLU A 359 18.18 -1.57 -0.44
N ARG A 360 18.57 -2.46 0.48
CA ARG A 360 19.12 -2.05 1.78
C ARG A 360 20.58 -1.64 1.63
N VAL A 361 20.80 -0.35 1.43
CA VAL A 361 22.12 0.24 1.20
C VAL A 361 22.94 0.41 2.47
N SER A 362 22.29 0.50 3.64
CA SER A 362 22.97 0.62 4.93
C SER A 362 22.04 0.33 6.11
N GLY A 363 22.55 0.52 7.32
CA GLY A 363 21.78 0.52 8.56
C GLY A 363 22.68 0.70 9.78
N THR A 364 22.07 0.88 10.94
CA THR A 364 22.78 1.00 12.22
C THR A 364 21.98 0.32 13.33
N SER A 365 22.68 -0.23 14.32
CA SER A 365 22.04 -0.74 15.54
C SER A 365 21.62 0.38 16.50
N LEU A 366 22.07 1.62 16.28
CA LEU A 366 21.76 2.79 17.12
C LEU A 366 20.40 3.40 16.72
N GLY A 367 19.32 2.76 17.15
CA GLY A 367 17.94 3.18 16.87
C GLY A 367 17.15 3.53 18.12
N GLY A 368 15.82 3.47 18.01
CA GLY A 368 14.91 3.74 19.13
C GLY A 368 15.04 2.73 20.28
N GLY A 369 15.47 1.50 19.99
CA GLY A 369 15.77 0.49 21.00
C GLY A 369 16.99 0.86 21.84
N THR A 370 18.02 1.42 21.21
CA THR A 370 19.20 1.95 21.90
C THR A 370 18.85 3.14 22.77
N PHE A 371 18.07 4.09 22.24
CA PHE A 371 17.58 5.24 23.00
C PHE A 371 16.87 4.79 24.29
N LEU A 372 15.82 3.96 24.16
CA LEU A 372 15.07 3.49 25.33
C LEU A 372 15.91 2.62 26.27
N GLY A 373 16.77 1.75 25.73
CA GLY A 373 17.65 0.89 26.51
C GLY A 373 18.62 1.71 27.38
N LEU A 374 19.24 2.73 26.81
CA LEU A 374 20.15 3.63 27.53
C LEU A 374 19.40 4.52 28.52
N CYS A 375 18.24 5.06 28.17
CA CYS A 375 17.40 5.79 29.12
C CYS A 375 17.08 4.92 30.35
N ARG A 376 16.70 3.65 30.14
CA ARG A 376 16.44 2.72 31.25
C ARG A 376 17.67 2.42 32.09
N ALA A 377 18.83 2.30 31.47
CA ALA A 377 20.09 1.99 32.16
C ALA A 377 20.63 3.18 32.98
N LEU A 378 20.44 4.41 32.49
CA LEU A 378 21.08 5.61 33.03
C LEU A 378 20.14 6.47 33.88
N SER A 379 18.83 6.26 33.81
CA SER A 379 17.82 7.08 34.47
C SER A 379 16.70 6.24 35.12
N LYS A 380 15.73 6.90 35.76
CA LYS A 380 14.52 6.23 36.28
C LYS A 380 13.42 6.07 35.25
N LEU A 381 13.60 6.55 34.02
CA LEU A 381 12.62 6.46 32.94
C LEU A 381 12.46 5.00 32.50
N ARG A 382 11.22 4.53 32.37
CA ARG A 382 10.93 3.11 32.10
C ARG A 382 10.14 2.89 30.83
N THR A 383 9.34 3.85 30.37
CA THR A 383 8.61 3.72 29.12
C THR A 383 9.19 4.61 28.01
N PHE A 384 8.84 4.30 26.76
CA PHE A 384 9.27 5.12 25.62
C PHE A 384 8.67 6.52 25.69
N ASP A 385 7.37 6.62 26.01
CA ASP A 385 6.68 7.90 26.09
C ASP A 385 7.23 8.74 27.27
N GLU A 386 7.47 8.15 28.45
CA GLU A 386 8.16 8.84 29.56
C GLU A 386 9.54 9.39 29.14
N ALA A 387 10.33 8.57 28.44
CA ALA A 387 11.66 9.00 27.99
C ALA A 387 11.57 10.13 26.97
N MET A 388 10.54 10.11 26.12
CA MET A 388 10.34 11.15 25.12
C MET A 388 9.85 12.45 25.73
N ASP A 389 8.89 12.39 26.65
CA ASP A 389 8.38 13.55 27.38
C ASP A 389 9.50 14.20 28.20
N ALA A 390 10.29 13.40 28.93
CA ALA A 390 11.44 13.88 29.68
C ALA A 390 12.49 14.53 28.76
N SER A 391 12.69 14.00 27.55
CA SER A 391 13.61 14.62 26.59
C SER A 391 13.18 16.04 26.25
N VAL A 392 11.88 16.34 26.10
CA VAL A 392 11.37 17.69 25.75
C VAL A 392 11.70 18.75 26.82
N GLU A 393 11.84 18.35 28.08
CA GLU A 393 12.15 19.25 29.21
C GLU A 393 13.64 19.29 29.59
N GLY A 394 14.42 18.35 29.07
CA GLY A 394 15.84 18.23 29.38
C GLY A 394 16.72 19.24 28.65
N ASP A 395 17.91 19.45 29.21
CA ASP A 395 19.00 20.22 28.59
C ASP A 395 20.21 19.32 28.33
N SER A 396 20.59 19.16 27.07
CA SER A 396 21.75 18.35 26.69
C SER A 396 23.07 18.94 27.19
N ASN A 397 23.17 20.26 27.38
CA ASN A 397 24.42 20.92 27.78
C ASN A 397 24.89 20.53 29.19
N GLU A 398 24.01 19.98 30.02
CA GLU A 398 24.41 19.44 31.33
C GLU A 398 25.30 18.19 31.20
N VAL A 399 25.26 17.51 30.04
CA VAL A 399 25.89 16.20 29.82
C VAL A 399 26.85 16.20 28.61
N ASP A 400 26.44 16.86 27.53
CA ASP A 400 27.17 16.96 26.27
C ASP A 400 28.24 18.05 26.31
N MET A 401 29.37 17.78 25.64
CA MET A 401 30.42 18.77 25.43
C MET A 401 30.22 19.43 24.07
N THR A 402 30.09 20.75 24.05
CA THR A 402 29.94 21.56 22.83
C THR A 402 31.30 22.01 22.29
N VAL A 403 31.32 22.50 21.06
CA VAL A 403 32.49 23.17 20.49
C VAL A 403 32.88 24.39 21.34
N GLY A 404 31.91 25.10 21.91
CA GLY A 404 32.15 26.23 22.79
C GLY A 404 32.84 25.86 24.11
N ASP A 405 32.57 24.66 24.65
CA ASP A 405 33.30 24.14 25.81
C ASP A 405 34.80 23.92 25.51
N ILE A 406 35.17 23.72 24.24
CA ILE A 406 36.55 23.42 23.80
C ILE A 406 37.25 24.69 23.29
N TYR A 407 36.57 25.47 22.45
CA TYR A 407 37.14 26.59 21.68
C TYR A 407 36.62 27.96 22.12
N GLY A 408 35.70 28.02 23.10
CA GLY A 408 35.08 29.26 23.56
C GLY A 408 33.94 29.77 22.67
N ASN A 409 33.42 30.95 22.99
CA ASN A 409 32.17 31.47 22.40
C ASN A 409 32.23 31.70 20.89
N ALA A 410 33.42 31.92 20.33
CA ALA A 410 33.63 32.10 18.89
C ALA A 410 33.39 30.81 18.08
N GLY A 411 33.37 29.64 18.75
CA GLY A 411 33.30 28.35 18.08
C GLY A 411 34.61 28.00 17.36
N TYR A 412 34.53 27.15 16.34
CA TYR A 412 35.69 26.76 15.53
C TYR A 412 35.57 27.32 14.11
N GLU A 413 36.06 28.55 13.93
CA GLU A 413 35.91 29.35 12.71
C GLU A 413 36.46 28.68 11.45
N LEU A 414 37.62 27.99 11.55
CA LEU A 414 38.28 27.36 10.41
C LEU A 414 37.37 26.37 9.67
N PHE A 415 36.53 25.64 10.40
CA PHE A 415 35.57 24.68 9.85
C PHE A 415 34.12 25.15 10.02
N GLN A 416 33.90 26.42 10.40
CA GLN A 416 32.58 27.04 10.55
C GLN A 416 31.66 26.27 11.53
N LEU A 417 32.23 25.69 12.60
CA LEU A 417 31.44 25.05 13.64
C LEU A 417 31.05 26.07 14.71
N LYS A 418 29.76 26.21 14.97
CA LYS A 418 29.23 27.13 15.97
C LYS A 418 29.54 26.63 17.39
N SER A 419 29.61 27.53 18.36
CA SER A 419 29.91 27.20 19.75
C SER A 419 28.85 26.32 20.44
N ASP A 420 27.60 26.37 19.97
CA ASP A 420 26.48 25.52 20.42
C ASP A 420 26.47 24.11 19.78
N THR A 421 27.35 23.85 18.82
CA THR A 421 27.42 22.54 18.15
C THR A 421 27.97 21.50 19.12
N VAL A 422 27.28 20.36 19.27
CA VAL A 422 27.78 19.23 20.07
C VAL A 422 29.06 18.68 19.43
N ALA A 423 30.16 18.73 20.18
CA ALA A 423 31.45 18.15 19.78
C ALA A 423 31.59 16.71 20.26
N SER A 424 31.11 16.41 21.46
CA SER A 424 31.14 15.08 22.05
C SER A 424 29.90 14.83 22.91
N SER A 425 29.00 13.97 22.43
CA SER A 425 27.87 13.48 23.22
C SER A 425 28.37 12.78 24.48
N PHE A 426 27.77 13.08 25.64
CA PHE A 426 28.22 12.65 26.97
C PHE A 426 29.65 13.08 27.35
N GLY A 427 30.26 13.98 26.59
CA GLY A 427 31.66 14.37 26.78
C GLY A 427 31.97 14.98 28.14
N LYS A 428 31.05 15.76 28.74
CA LYS A 428 31.28 16.35 30.08
C LYS A 428 31.32 15.29 31.17
N ALA A 429 30.44 14.28 31.07
CA ALA A 429 30.40 13.16 32.00
C ALA A 429 31.65 12.29 31.92
N GLY A 430 32.26 12.16 30.74
CA GLY A 430 33.50 11.40 30.54
C GLY A 430 34.78 12.16 30.93
N ALA A 431 34.83 13.47 30.67
CA ALA A 431 36.04 14.27 30.86
C ALA A 431 36.24 14.79 32.29
N ARG A 432 35.16 15.00 33.05
CA ARG A 432 35.21 15.55 34.40
C ARG A 432 34.12 14.98 35.29
N ARG A 433 34.33 15.10 36.60
CA ARG A 433 33.23 14.90 37.55
C ARG A 433 32.25 16.05 37.38
N LEU A 434 31.00 15.73 37.06
CA LEU A 434 29.95 16.73 36.96
C LEU A 434 29.70 17.35 38.36
N PRO A 435 29.46 18.67 38.45
CA PRO A 435 29.22 19.34 39.73
C PRO A 435 28.04 18.75 40.50
N HIS A 436 27.01 18.35 39.75
CA HIS A 436 25.81 17.68 40.24
C HIS A 436 25.49 16.50 39.32
N PRO A 437 24.83 15.45 39.81
CA PRO A 437 24.28 14.40 38.95
C PRO A 437 23.29 15.03 37.93
N PRO A 438 23.37 14.69 36.64
CA PRO A 438 22.39 15.12 35.64
C PRO A 438 20.97 14.72 36.03
N ARG A 439 19.97 15.51 35.61
CA ARG A 439 18.58 15.08 35.73
C ARG A 439 18.30 13.99 34.70
N ASP A 440 17.32 13.14 35.00
CA ASP A 440 16.84 12.11 34.07
C ASP A 440 16.42 12.72 32.71
N ALA A 441 15.82 13.91 32.73
CA ALA A 441 15.45 14.69 31.55
C ALA A 441 16.68 15.10 30.70
N ASP A 442 17.76 15.55 31.34
CA ASP A 442 19.00 15.97 30.66
C ASP A 442 19.69 14.79 29.97
N LEU A 443 19.70 13.63 30.65
CA LEU A 443 20.17 12.36 30.07
C LEU A 443 19.33 11.95 28.86
N ALA A 444 17.99 12.00 28.98
CA ALA A 444 17.09 11.66 27.89
C ALA A 444 17.27 12.61 26.69
N ARG A 445 17.42 13.92 26.93
CA ARG A 445 17.70 14.93 25.89
C ARG A 445 19.01 14.64 25.16
N SER A 446 20.11 14.44 25.91
CA SER A 446 21.43 14.12 25.33
C SER A 446 21.38 12.82 24.51
N LEU A 447 20.73 11.76 25.01
CA LEU A 447 20.56 10.51 24.26
C LEU A 447 19.75 10.70 22.98
N LEU A 448 18.67 11.48 23.03
CA LEU A 448 17.87 11.76 21.84
C LEU A 448 18.70 12.50 20.78
N PHE A 449 19.45 13.52 21.19
CA PHE A 449 20.33 14.29 20.31
C PHE A 449 21.45 13.43 19.74
N MET A 450 22.10 12.61 20.55
CA MET A 450 23.13 11.67 20.08
C MET A 450 22.61 10.73 18.98
N ILE A 451 21.44 10.11 19.19
CA ILE A 451 20.85 9.20 18.22
C ILE A 451 20.44 9.96 16.95
N THR A 452 19.69 11.05 17.06
CA THR A 452 19.20 11.81 15.90
C THR A 452 20.33 12.45 15.09
N GLN A 453 21.37 12.99 15.73
CA GLN A 453 22.55 13.53 15.04
C GLN A 453 23.30 12.44 14.28
N ASN A 454 23.51 11.27 14.91
CA ASN A 454 24.15 10.13 14.25
C ASN A 454 23.34 9.65 13.03
N LEU A 455 22.02 9.54 13.18
CA LEU A 455 21.13 9.14 12.09
C LEU A 455 21.06 10.18 10.97
N GLY A 456 21.04 11.47 11.29
CA GLY A 456 21.09 12.54 10.30
C GLY A 456 22.38 12.49 9.47
N GLN A 457 23.53 12.28 10.11
CA GLN A 457 24.80 12.13 9.40
C GLN A 457 24.83 10.88 8.52
N LEU A 458 24.39 9.72 9.03
CA LEU A 458 24.32 8.48 8.25
C LEU A 458 23.38 8.60 7.06
N ALA A 459 22.22 9.23 7.24
CA ALA A 459 21.26 9.48 6.18
C ALA A 459 21.85 10.40 5.09
N PHE A 460 22.51 11.49 5.47
CA PHE A 460 23.21 12.38 4.55
C PHE A 460 24.29 11.65 3.73
N LEU A 461 25.16 10.88 4.39
CA LEU A 461 26.25 10.16 3.72
C LEU A 461 25.70 9.10 2.75
N ASN A 462 24.65 8.38 3.14
CA ASN A 462 24.00 7.41 2.26
C ASN A 462 23.28 8.09 1.10
N ALA A 463 22.58 9.20 1.33
CA ALA A 463 21.92 9.98 0.29
C ALA A 463 22.92 10.47 -0.77
N ARG A 464 24.10 10.94 -0.34
CA ARG A 464 25.21 11.27 -1.24
C ARG A 464 25.73 10.05 -2.00
N ARG A 465 25.95 8.92 -1.32
CA ARG A 465 26.44 7.68 -1.93
C ARG A 465 25.51 7.15 -3.02
N VAL A 466 24.19 7.26 -2.83
CA VAL A 466 23.19 6.75 -3.77
C VAL A 466 22.61 7.82 -4.70
N GLU A 467 23.18 9.03 -4.66
CA GLU A 467 22.85 10.17 -5.51
C GLU A 467 21.37 10.58 -5.47
N THR A 468 20.77 10.62 -4.27
CA THR A 468 19.42 11.16 -4.07
C THR A 468 19.43 12.34 -3.09
N LYS A 469 18.58 13.32 -3.36
CA LYS A 469 18.34 14.46 -2.45
C LYS A 469 17.08 14.27 -1.59
N ARG A 470 16.23 13.31 -1.93
CA ARG A 470 14.96 13.05 -1.26
C ARG A 470 15.16 12.01 -0.17
N ILE A 471 15.07 12.44 1.09
CA ILE A 471 15.27 11.59 2.26
C ILE A 471 13.99 11.57 3.08
N TYR A 472 13.39 10.39 3.16
CA TYR A 472 12.23 10.12 4.00
C TYR A 472 12.66 9.43 5.29
N PHE A 473 12.21 9.95 6.41
CA PHE A 473 12.37 9.32 7.72
C PHE A 473 11.04 8.73 8.17
N SER A 474 11.07 7.49 8.64
CA SER A 474 9.89 6.74 9.08
C SER A 474 10.21 5.95 10.35
N GLY A 475 9.21 5.26 10.91
CA GLY A 475 9.33 4.41 12.09
C GLY A 475 8.86 5.09 13.37
N ASN A 476 8.48 4.27 14.35
CA ASN A 476 7.80 4.71 15.58
C ASN A 476 8.70 5.52 16.52
N PHE A 477 10.01 5.57 16.29
CA PHE A 477 10.89 6.47 17.04
C PHE A 477 10.49 7.95 16.89
N LEU A 478 9.89 8.29 15.76
CA LEU A 478 9.43 9.65 15.43
C LEU A 478 7.99 9.93 15.85
N ARG A 479 7.29 8.92 16.40
CA ARG A 479 5.89 9.03 16.81
C ARG A 479 5.72 10.12 17.85
N ARG A 480 4.91 11.13 17.53
CA ARG A 480 4.63 12.30 18.41
C ARG A 480 5.91 13.01 18.88
N ASN A 481 7.00 12.89 18.13
CA ASN A 481 8.32 13.37 18.53
C ASN A 481 8.81 14.45 17.57
N GLU A 482 8.22 15.63 17.70
CA GLU A 482 8.62 16.78 16.89
C GLU A 482 10.07 17.19 17.13
N LEU A 483 10.60 16.99 18.34
CA LEU A 483 11.98 17.30 18.68
C LEU A 483 12.97 16.49 17.82
N ALA A 484 12.78 15.18 17.72
CA ALA A 484 13.62 14.35 16.85
C ALA A 484 13.48 14.72 15.37
N CYS A 485 12.26 15.00 14.89
CA CYS A 485 12.05 15.41 13.51
C CYS A 485 12.78 16.73 13.21
N ARG A 486 12.69 17.73 14.10
CA ARG A 486 13.42 19.00 13.96
C ARG A 486 14.92 18.77 13.98
N GLN A 487 15.43 17.92 14.88
CA GLN A 487 16.85 17.63 14.96
C GLN A 487 17.37 16.93 13.70
N LEU A 488 16.62 15.97 13.16
CA LEU A 488 16.96 15.31 11.89
C LEU A 488 16.92 16.29 10.71
N ALA A 489 15.93 17.18 10.66
CA ALA A 489 15.84 18.21 9.63
C ALA A 489 17.02 19.20 9.70
N TYR A 490 17.38 19.63 10.91
CA TYR A 490 18.58 20.44 11.14
C TYR A 490 19.83 19.71 10.68
N ALA A 491 20.05 18.47 11.10
CA ALA A 491 21.23 17.69 10.74
C ALA A 491 21.38 17.52 9.23
N ILE A 492 20.29 17.17 8.53
CA ILE A 492 20.31 17.04 7.07
C ILE A 492 20.63 18.37 6.39
N SER A 493 19.97 19.46 6.80
CA SER A 493 20.23 20.79 6.25
C SER A 493 21.67 21.24 6.50
N PHE A 494 22.18 21.04 7.72
CA PHE A 494 23.54 21.38 8.12
C PHE A 494 24.59 20.65 7.28
N TRP A 495 24.54 19.31 7.23
CA TRP A 495 25.54 18.52 6.51
C TRP A 495 25.47 18.70 4.99
N SER A 496 24.27 18.94 4.45
CA SER A 496 24.07 19.16 3.01
C SER A 496 24.21 20.62 2.57
N LYS A 497 24.50 21.56 3.49
CA LYS A 497 24.49 23.01 3.21
C LYS A 497 23.17 23.48 2.56
N GLY A 498 22.05 22.89 2.98
CA GLY A 498 20.71 23.18 2.47
C GLY A 498 20.33 22.48 1.16
N GLU A 499 21.19 21.66 0.57
CA GLU A 499 20.88 20.97 -0.70
C GLU A 499 19.93 19.78 -0.55
N MET A 500 19.79 19.23 0.65
CA MET A 500 18.93 18.09 0.96
C MET A 500 17.90 18.46 2.02
N GLN A 501 16.77 17.74 2.01
CA GLN A 501 15.68 17.97 2.95
C GLN A 501 15.22 16.65 3.57
N ALA A 502 15.08 16.64 4.90
CA ALA A 502 14.44 15.56 5.63
C ALA A 502 12.92 15.68 5.51
N GLN A 503 12.26 14.61 5.08
CA GLN A 503 10.81 14.54 4.97
C GLN A 503 10.28 13.47 5.92
N PHE A 504 9.13 13.75 6.51
CA PHE A 504 8.48 12.93 7.52
C PHE A 504 7.05 12.60 7.08
N PHE A 505 6.43 11.66 7.77
CA PHE A 505 5.07 11.19 7.51
C PHE A 505 4.18 11.46 8.72
N HIS A 506 2.86 11.42 8.51
CA HIS A 506 1.88 11.37 9.59
C HIS A 506 1.59 9.92 10.02
N HIS A 507 1.78 8.95 9.12
CA HIS A 507 1.54 7.52 9.32
C HIS A 507 2.83 6.71 9.50
N GLU A 508 3.94 7.34 9.91
CA GLU A 508 5.29 6.76 9.98
C GLU A 508 5.37 5.44 10.76
N GLY A 509 4.47 5.25 11.73
CA GLY A 509 4.45 4.07 12.59
C GLY A 509 3.67 2.86 12.06
N PHE A 510 2.92 3.01 10.96
CA PHE A 510 1.87 2.06 10.56
C PHE A 510 2.06 1.41 9.19
N PHE A 511 3.12 1.74 8.45
CA PHE A 511 3.31 1.24 7.09
C PHE A 511 3.37 -0.29 7.00
N GLY A 512 4.01 -0.98 7.96
CA GLY A 512 4.02 -2.45 8.00
C GLY A 512 2.63 -3.06 8.16
N ALA A 513 1.85 -2.57 9.12
CA ALA A 513 0.47 -3.04 9.34
C ALA A 513 -0.44 -2.74 8.15
N LEU A 514 -0.26 -1.58 7.51
CA LEU A 514 -1.00 -1.21 6.31
C LEU A 514 -0.60 -2.10 5.11
N GLY A 515 0.69 -2.35 4.91
CA GLY A 515 1.17 -3.21 3.84
C GLY A 515 0.65 -4.64 3.91
N THR A 516 0.63 -5.23 5.11
CA THR A 516 0.08 -6.58 5.33
C THR A 516 -1.41 -6.63 5.04
N PHE A 517 -2.17 -5.62 5.46
CA PHE A 517 -3.57 -5.47 5.08
C PHE A 517 -3.73 -5.41 3.55
N LEU A 518 -2.90 -4.62 2.86
CA LEU A 518 -2.98 -4.45 1.41
C LEU A 518 -2.56 -5.68 0.61
N GLN A 519 -1.69 -6.57 1.14
CA GLN A 519 -1.34 -7.84 0.48
C GLN A 519 -2.58 -8.69 0.19
N ARG A 520 -3.53 -8.75 1.14
CA ARG A 520 -4.80 -9.47 0.98
C ARG A 520 -5.79 -8.78 0.04
N PHE A 521 -5.70 -7.45 -0.11
CA PHE A 521 -6.54 -6.71 -1.06
C PHE A 521 -6.03 -6.82 -2.51
N SER A 522 -4.71 -6.74 -2.73
CA SER A 522 -4.13 -6.88 -4.07
C SER A 522 -4.34 -8.27 -4.67
N SER A 523 -4.26 -9.32 -3.87
CA SER A 523 -4.55 -10.70 -4.35
C SER A 523 -5.99 -10.89 -4.84
N VAL A 524 -6.92 -10.02 -4.42
CA VAL A 524 -8.29 -10.01 -4.93
C VAL A 524 -8.40 -9.17 -6.21
N THR A 525 -7.69 -8.04 -6.30
CA THR A 525 -7.73 -7.18 -7.50
C THR A 525 -6.90 -7.70 -8.68
N ASP A 526 -5.80 -8.41 -8.46
CA ASP A 526 -5.00 -8.99 -9.56
C ASP A 526 -5.75 -10.11 -10.29
N SER A 527 -6.70 -10.78 -9.63
CA SER A 527 -7.66 -11.68 -10.29
C SER A 527 -8.66 -10.97 -11.20
N THR A 528 -8.76 -9.64 -11.10
CA THR A 528 -9.64 -8.77 -11.90
C THR A 528 -8.88 -7.83 -12.86
N GLY A 529 -7.60 -7.58 -12.61
CA GLY A 529 -6.78 -6.60 -13.34
C GLY A 529 -6.04 -7.13 -14.57
N VAL A 530 -5.91 -8.46 -14.72
CA VAL A 530 -5.38 -9.07 -15.96
C VAL A 530 -6.26 -8.71 -17.16
N THR A 531 -7.56 -8.48 -16.95
CA THR A 531 -8.52 -8.10 -18.00
C THR A 531 -8.50 -6.63 -18.45
N GLU A 532 -7.87 -5.71 -17.71
CA GLU A 532 -7.87 -4.28 -18.08
C GLU A 532 -6.60 -3.85 -18.82
N ARG A 533 -5.46 -4.51 -18.57
CA ARG A 533 -4.17 -4.14 -19.19
C ARG A 533 -4.06 -4.47 -20.68
N GLU A 534 -4.86 -5.39 -21.20
CA GLU A 534 -4.92 -5.66 -22.65
C GLU A 534 -5.69 -4.56 -23.41
N SER A 535 -6.53 -3.76 -22.73
CA SER A 535 -7.36 -2.74 -23.40
C SER A 535 -6.68 -1.38 -23.62
N GLU A 536 -5.58 -1.10 -22.93
CA GLU A 536 -4.85 0.17 -23.07
C GLU A 536 -3.73 0.10 -24.13
N MET A 537 -3.28 -1.10 -24.54
CA MET A 537 -2.18 -1.25 -25.50
C MET A 537 -2.61 -1.14 -26.97
N GLU A 538 -3.91 -1.33 -27.29
CA GLU A 538 -4.44 -1.20 -28.66
C GLU A 538 -4.83 0.24 -29.03
N THR A 539 -5.00 1.15 -28.07
CA THR A 539 -5.44 2.54 -28.36
C THR A 539 -4.31 3.50 -28.72
N SER A 540 -3.05 3.11 -28.51
CA SER A 540 -1.89 3.97 -28.82
C SER A 540 -1.27 3.75 -30.20
N SER A 541 -1.69 2.74 -30.98
CA SER A 541 -1.13 2.45 -32.31
C SER A 541 -1.89 3.05 -33.50
N GLU A 542 -3.05 3.71 -33.29
CA GLU A 542 -3.85 4.29 -34.38
C GLU A 542 -3.75 5.84 -34.51
N ALA A 543 -2.91 6.51 -33.72
CA ALA A 543 -2.81 7.98 -33.76
C ALA A 543 -1.74 8.54 -34.73
N GLU A 544 -1.06 7.70 -35.50
CA GLU A 544 0.06 8.12 -36.38
C GLU A 544 -0.06 7.64 -37.83
N VAL A 545 -1.23 7.77 -38.47
CA VAL A 545 -1.31 7.78 -39.96
C VAL A 545 -2.42 8.75 -40.41
N ASP A 546 -2.08 9.60 -41.39
CA ASP A 546 -2.96 10.49 -42.19
C ASP A 546 -3.43 11.83 -41.61
N ARG A 547 -2.49 12.80 -41.61
CA ARG A 547 -2.77 14.15 -42.11
C ARG A 547 -2.03 14.38 -43.43
N SER A 548 -2.67 14.10 -44.57
CA SER A 548 -2.32 14.74 -45.85
C SER A 548 -3.44 14.64 -46.90
N SER A 549 -3.69 15.78 -47.58
CA SER A 549 -4.45 16.00 -48.84
C SER A 549 -5.99 15.95 -48.77
N SER A 550 -6.78 16.84 -49.41
CA SER A 550 -6.54 18.05 -50.22
C SER A 550 -7.87 18.77 -50.54
N SER A 551 -7.78 20.09 -50.83
CA SER A 551 -8.62 20.95 -51.73
C SER A 551 -10.12 21.14 -51.45
N GLY A 552 -10.73 22.32 -51.59
CA GLY A 552 -10.31 23.65 -52.07
C GLY A 552 -11.53 24.60 -52.14
N ASP A 553 -11.24 25.90 -52.23
CA ASP A 553 -12.08 27.04 -52.70
C ASP A 553 -13.33 27.43 -51.87
N ASP A 554 -13.73 28.69 -51.68
CA ASP A 554 -13.27 29.98 -52.20
C ASP A 554 -13.88 31.15 -51.37
N GLN A 555 -13.25 32.33 -51.51
CA GLN A 555 -13.82 33.69 -51.47
C GLN A 555 -14.24 34.43 -50.16
N HIS A 556 -13.33 35.35 -49.79
CA HIS A 556 -13.43 36.82 -49.84
C HIS A 556 -14.12 37.68 -48.75
N LYS A 557 -13.34 38.70 -48.34
CA LYS A 557 -13.65 40.04 -47.76
C LYS A 557 -14.00 40.05 -46.26
N SER A 558 -13.51 40.96 -45.41
CA SER A 558 -12.79 42.22 -45.57
C SER A 558 -12.27 42.69 -44.20
N SER A 559 -11.12 43.36 -44.19
CA SER A 559 -10.72 44.48 -43.31
C SER A 559 -11.60 44.82 -42.10
N ASN A 560 -11.05 44.66 -40.90
CA ASN A 560 -10.52 45.76 -40.07
C ASN A 560 -9.79 45.21 -38.85
#